data_AF-A0A846PSC9-F1
#
_entry.id   AF-A0A846PSC9-F1
#
_cell.length_a   1.000
_cell.length_b   1.000
_cell.length_c   1.000
_cell.angle_alpha   90.00
_cell.angle_beta   90.00
_cell.angle_gamma   90.00
#
_symmetry.space_group_name_H-M   'P 1'
#
loop_
_entity.id
_entity.type
_entity.pdbx_description
1 polymer ?
#
loop_
_entity_poly.entity_id
_entity_poly.type
_entity_poly.pdbx_seq_one_letter_code
_entity_poly.pdbx_strand_id
1 'polypeptide(L)' 'LLQHGADRVYAVDVGFGQLDWKIRNDPRVVVLERKNIRYLERDLIPSVIDIAAIDVSFISLLKVIPGV' A
#
# COMPACT_ATOMS: atom_id res chain seq x y z
N LEU A 1 -3.46 -8.56 6.97
CA LEU A 1 -2.19 -7.97 7.50
C LEU A 1 -2.32 -7.54 8.96
N LEU A 2 -3.06 -6.48 9.30
CA LEU A 2 -3.15 -5.97 10.69
C LEU A 2 -3.64 -7.02 11.71
N GLN A 3 -4.68 -7.78 11.36
CA GLN A 3 -5.19 -8.87 12.21
C GLN A 3 -4.19 -10.03 12.36
N HIS A 4 -3.23 -10.14 11.45
CA HIS A 4 -2.18 -11.17 11.47
C HIS A 4 -0.88 -10.65 12.11
N GLY A 5 -0.94 -9.52 12.83
CA GLY A 5 0.20 -9.01 13.59
C GLY A 5 1.22 -8.20 12.79
N ALA A 6 0.87 -7.66 11.62
CA ALA A 6 1.75 -6.74 10.91
C ALA A 6 2.11 -5.53 11.80
N ASP A 7 3.40 -5.28 11.97
CA ASP A 7 3.93 -4.17 12.78
C ASP A 7 3.65 -2.80 12.12
N ARG A 8 3.75 -2.75 10.78
CA ARG A 8 3.44 -1.57 9.98
C ARG A 8 2.80 -1.95 8.65
N VAL A 9 1.86 -1.14 8.17
CA VAL A 9 1.20 -1.31 6.87
C VAL A 9 1.21 0.02 6.11
N TYR A 10 1.78 0.00 4.90
CA TYR A 10 1.70 1.12 3.97
C TYR A 10 0.56 0.85 3.00
N ALA A 11 -0.55 1.59 3.15
CA ALA A 11 -1.73 1.44 2.31
C ALA A 11 -1.65 2.46 1.16
N VAL A 12 -1.30 1.97 -0.03
CA VAL A 12 -1.11 2.79 -1.24
C VAL A 12 -2.36 2.73 -2.10
N ASP A 13 -2.91 3.88 -2.44
CA ASP A 13 -4.07 3.98 -3.33
C ASP A 13 -3.97 5.20 -4.25
N VAL A 14 -4.51 5.06 -5.47
CA VAL A 14 -4.68 6.18 -6.40
C VAL A 14 -5.89 7.05 -6.06
N GLY A 15 -6.87 6.48 -5.36
CA GLY A 15 -8.05 7.16 -4.85
C GLY A 15 -7.78 8.00 -3.60
N PHE A 16 -8.84 8.58 -3.08
CA PHE A 16 -8.84 9.39 -1.86
C PHE A 16 -10.09 9.09 -1.04
N GLY A 17 -9.93 8.91 0.27
CA GLY A 17 -11.03 8.66 1.19
C GLY A 17 -11.56 7.22 1.17
N GLN A 18 -10.84 6.26 0.57
CA GLN A 18 -11.39 4.91 0.34
C GLN A 18 -11.19 3.94 1.52
N LEU A 19 -10.14 4.16 2.33
CA LEU A 19 -9.91 3.37 3.53
C LEU A 19 -10.95 3.67 4.61
N ASP A 20 -11.50 2.60 5.21
CA ASP A 20 -12.37 2.67 6.37
C ASP A 20 -11.74 3.49 7.51
N TRP A 21 -12.57 4.26 8.22
CA TRP A 21 -12.13 5.19 9.25
C TRP A 21 -11.30 4.53 10.35
N LYS A 22 -11.66 3.31 10.77
CA LYS A 22 -10.93 2.60 11.82
C LYS A 22 -9.54 2.19 11.37
N ILE A 23 -9.40 1.74 10.12
CA ILE A 23 -8.11 1.33 9.55
C ILE A 23 -7.23 2.55 9.29
N ARG A 24 -7.80 3.62 8.74
CA ARG A 24 -7.08 4.89 8.49
C ARG A 24 -6.42 5.44 9.76
N ASN A 25 -7.10 5.34 10.89
CA ASN A 25 -6.62 5.87 12.17
C ASN A 25 -5.85 4.85 13.02
N ASP A 26 -5.60 3.62 12.53
CA ASP A 26 -4.72 2.67 13.24
C ASP A 26 -3.27 3.20 13.17
N PRO A 27 -2.57 3.34 14.31
CA PRO A 27 -1.23 3.93 14.35
C PRO A 27 -0.17 3.14 13.56
N ARG A 28 -0.46 1.88 13.22
CA ARG A 28 0.41 1.03 12.40
C ARG A 28 0.22 1.28 10.90
N VAL A 29 -0.79 2.04 10.50
CA VAL A 29 -1.13 2.28 9.10
C VAL A 29 -0.59 3.64 8.65
N VAL A 30 0.16 3.62 7.56
CA VAL A 30 0.56 4.83 6.82
C VAL A 30 -0.26 4.88 5.54
N VAL A 31 -1.09 5.91 5.43
CA VAL A 31 -1.99 6.10 4.28
C VAL A 31 -1.27 6.91 3.20
N LEU A 32 -1.08 6.31 2.02
CA LEU A 32 -0.45 6.91 0.85
C LEU A 32 -1.47 7.02 -0.29
N GLU A 33 -2.40 7.96 -0.15
CA GLU A 33 -3.46 8.23 -1.12
C GLU A 33 -3.01 9.16 -2.25
N ARG A 34 -3.74 9.11 -3.37
CA ARG A 34 -3.40 9.84 -4.61
C ARG A 34 -1.98 9.50 -5.11
N LYS A 35 -1.51 8.28 -4.86
CA LYS A 35 -0.20 7.80 -5.29
C LYS A 35 -0.35 6.56 -6.15
N ASN A 36 0.27 6.59 -7.32
CA ASN A 36 0.39 5.40 -8.15
C ASN A 36 1.64 4.62 -7.71
N ILE A 37 1.45 3.36 -7.32
CA ILE A 37 2.53 2.48 -6.84
C ILE A 37 3.73 2.41 -7.81
N ARG A 38 3.49 2.53 -9.12
CA ARG A 38 4.55 2.47 -10.16
C ARG A 38 5.58 3.60 -10.07
N TYR A 39 5.18 4.72 -9.46
CA TYR A 39 6.00 5.92 -9.35
C TYR A 39 6.21 6.30 -7.89
N LEU A 40 6.01 5.35 -6.97
CA LEU A 40 6.17 5.62 -5.56
C LEU A 40 7.66 5.76 -5.23
N GLU A 41 8.00 6.88 -4.61
CA GLU A 41 9.37 7.17 -4.21
C GLU A 41 9.75 6.35 -2.97
N ARG A 42 11.03 5.94 -2.91
CA ARG A 42 11.52 5.02 -1.87
C ARG A 42 11.54 5.64 -0.48
N ASP A 43 11.65 6.96 -0.38
CA ASP A 43 11.61 7.72 0.87
C ASP A 43 10.25 7.64 1.59
N LEU A 44 9.15 7.46 0.86
CA LEU A 44 7.81 7.26 1.42
C LEU A 44 7.64 5.90 2.10
N ILE A 45 8.46 4.91 1.70
CA ILE A 45 8.51 3.58 2.31
C ILE A 45 9.97 3.28 2.70
N PRO A 46 10.48 3.91 3.77
CA PRO A 46 11.88 3.81 4.15
C PRO A 46 12.27 2.40 4.61
N SER A 47 11.32 1.64 5.15
CA SER A 47 11.52 0.27 5.60
C SER A 47 11.57 -0.73 4.44
N VAL A 48 12.32 -1.82 4.62
CA VAL A 48 12.19 -2.99 3.75
C VAL A 48 10.84 -3.66 4.04
N ILE A 49 10.17 -4.15 3.00
CA ILE A 49 8.84 -4.76 3.09
C ILE A 49 8.99 -6.27 2.99
N ASP A 50 8.47 -7.00 3.97
CA ASP A 50 8.51 -8.46 3.99
C ASP A 50 7.41 -9.10 3.11
N ILE A 51 6.26 -8.43 3.01
CA ILE A 51 5.11 -8.93 2.25
C ILE A 51 4.35 -7.79 1.58
N ALA A 52 3.91 -8.01 0.34
CA ALA A 52 3.00 -7.13 -0.39
C ALA A 52 1.71 -7.89 -0.74
N ALA A 53 0.56 -7.29 -0.46
CA ALA A 53 -0.73 -7.71 -0.98
C ALA A 53 -1.18 -6.70 -2.02
N ILE A 54 -1.46 -7.15 -3.24
CA ILE A 54 -1.78 -6.27 -4.38
C ILE A 54 -3.05 -6.78 -5.06
N ASP A 55 -4.04 -5.90 -5.14
CA ASP A 55 -5.26 -6.09 -5.92
C ASP A 55 -5.45 -4.87 -6.81
N VAL A 56 -5.43 -5.07 -8.14
CA VAL A 56 -5.49 -3.99 -9.13
C VAL A 56 -6.45 -4.38 -10.25
N SER A 57 -7.43 -3.53 -10.53
CA SER A 57 -8.49 -3.85 -11.52
C SER A 57 -8.27 -3.24 -12.91
N PHE A 58 -7.50 -2.15 -13.02
CA PHE A 58 -7.39 -1.36 -14.27
C PHE A 58 -5.98 -1.34 -14.88
N ILE A 59 -5.04 -2.05 -14.25
CA ILE A 59 -3.68 -2.19 -14.74
C ILE A 59 -3.23 -3.62 -14.51
N SER A 60 -2.52 -4.17 -15.49
CA SER A 60 -1.88 -5.49 -15.33
C SER A 60 -0.91 -5.45 -14.14
N LEU A 61 -0.98 -6.48 -13.29
CA LEU A 61 -0.03 -6.68 -12.19
C LEU A 61 1.42 -6.70 -12.69
N LEU A 62 1.68 -7.19 -13.91
CA LEU A 62 3.02 -7.20 -14.52
C LEU A 62 3.62 -5.81 -14.73
N LYS A 63 2.78 -4.76 -14.81
CA LYS A 63 3.25 -3.37 -14.89
C LYS A 63 3.60 -2.79 -13.50
N VAL A 64 3.19 -3.46 -12.43
CA VAL A 64 3.44 -3.06 -11.04
C VAL A 64 4.62 -3.85 -10.46
N ILE A 65 4.64 -5.17 -10.68
CA ILE A 65 5.78 -6.04 -10.36
C ILE A 65 6.24 -6.69 -11.67
N PRO A 66 7.27 -6.15 -12.33
CA PRO A 66 7.84 -6.77 -13.52
C PRO A 66 8.56 -8.07 -13.15
N GLY A 67 8.38 -9.13 -13.95
CA GLY A 67 9.20 -10.34 -13.85
C GLY A 67 8.77 -11.36 -12.79
N VAL A 68 7.54 -11.28 -12.30
CA VAL A 68 6.83 -12.39 -11.62
C VAL A 68 5.95 -13.17 -12.58
#